data_AF-A0A0G0XFF3-F1
#
_entry.id   AF-A0A0G0XFF3-F1
#
_cell.length_a   1.000
_cell.length_b   1.000
_cell.length_c   1.000
_cell.angle_alpha   90.00
_cell.angle_beta   90.00
_cell.angle_gamma   90.00
#
_symmetry.space_group_name_H-M   'P 1'
#
loop_
_entity.id
_entity.type
_entity.pdbx_description
1 polymer ?
#
loop_
_entity_poly.entity_id
_entity_poly.type
_entity_poly.pdbx_seq_one_letter_code
_entity_poly.pdbx_strand_id
1 'polypeptide(L)'
;MEPQQPTSSQPPDPIPPAEPAHHTPLKIILIAIGILLAGAILVFVYQTIQANRSWRFTEPPDMMGSINQVSPSPILDETAEWKTYTNTNSISGFQIDIPSIWKELEHSSSFENSSMFQAPDGSQIDLTVEQTTFNDLDSYLSDLDKTNTTAWEGKPSKTIKQTQLITIGNAKGIIRVEDWLAAGFTTKVTYIINDNKVFSITLLPYGDGNFETQEAAKKYDHILSTFTFLE
;
A
#
# COMPACT_ATOMS: atom_id res chain seq x y z
N MET A 1 -99.68 20.00 22.06
CA MET A 1 -99.70 21.36 22.63
C MET A 1 -98.29 21.88 22.54
N GLU A 2 -98.06 22.85 21.67
CA GLU A 2 -96.74 23.46 21.51
C GLU A 2 -96.47 24.41 22.69
N PRO A 3 -95.29 24.35 23.35
CA PRO A 3 -94.96 25.24 24.44
C PRO A 3 -94.43 26.58 23.93
N GLN A 4 -94.97 27.69 24.44
CA GLN A 4 -94.42 29.01 24.19
C GLN A 4 -93.16 29.26 25.01
N GLN A 5 -92.14 29.66 24.26
CA GLN A 5 -90.82 30.17 24.61
C GLN A 5 -90.89 31.43 25.50
N PRO A 6 -89.89 31.62 26.39
CA PRO A 6 -89.47 32.97 26.77
C PRO A 6 -88.09 33.34 26.21
N THR A 7 -88.09 34.52 25.61
CA THR A 7 -87.03 35.36 25.03
C THR A 7 -85.87 35.61 25.99
N SER A 8 -84.67 35.17 25.62
CA SER A 8 -83.50 35.93 25.12
C SER A 8 -82.78 36.84 26.12
N SER A 9 -81.56 36.42 26.49
CA SER A 9 -80.47 37.26 26.98
C SER A 9 -79.39 37.29 25.89
N GLN A 10 -79.14 38.47 25.33
CA GLN A 10 -78.17 38.64 24.24
C GLN A 10 -76.73 38.48 24.76
N PRO A 11 -75.86 37.69 24.09
CA PRO A 11 -74.50 37.44 24.55
C PRO A 11 -73.56 38.65 24.28
N PRO A 12 -72.49 38.82 25.07
CA PRO A 12 -71.49 39.85 24.86
C PRO A 12 -70.68 39.61 23.59
N ASP A 13 -70.24 40.71 22.97
CA ASP A 13 -69.55 40.72 21.68
C ASP A 13 -68.27 39.84 21.68
N PRO A 14 -68.00 39.14 20.56
CA PRO A 14 -66.86 38.26 20.45
C PRO A 14 -65.53 39.04 20.43
N ILE A 15 -64.58 38.55 21.23
CA ILE A 15 -63.21 39.06 21.30
C ILE A 15 -62.50 38.79 19.96
N PRO A 16 -61.78 39.78 19.38
CA PRO A 16 -61.08 39.60 18.11
C PRO A 16 -60.04 38.47 18.18
N PRO A 17 -59.86 37.68 17.10
CA PRO A 17 -58.84 36.64 17.05
C PRO A 17 -57.44 37.24 17.18
N ALA A 18 -56.61 36.66 18.04
CA ALA A 18 -55.19 36.99 18.12
C ALA A 18 -54.50 36.63 16.78
N GLU A 19 -53.70 37.57 16.26
CA GLU A 19 -52.98 37.42 15.00
C GLU A 19 -52.00 36.24 15.06
N PRO A 20 -51.98 35.33 14.06
CA PRO A 20 -51.12 34.16 14.10
C PRO A 20 -49.65 34.56 13.99
N ALA A 21 -48.81 34.00 14.87
CA ALA A 21 -47.38 34.20 14.86
C ALA A 21 -46.76 33.79 13.51
N HIS A 22 -46.02 34.69 12.90
CA HIS A 22 -45.41 34.52 11.59
C HIS A 22 -44.25 33.52 11.65
N HIS A 23 -44.55 32.22 11.55
CA HIS A 23 -43.53 31.17 11.51
C HIS A 23 -42.69 31.30 10.23
N THR A 24 -41.37 31.42 10.37
CA THR A 24 -40.44 31.34 9.24
C THR A 24 -40.66 30.01 8.51
N PRO A 25 -40.80 30.03 7.17
CA PRO A 25 -41.12 28.82 6.44
C PRO A 25 -39.92 27.87 6.48
N LEU A 26 -40.07 26.75 7.18
CA LEU A 26 -39.11 25.64 7.35
C LEU A 26 -38.36 25.29 6.04
N LYS A 27 -39.00 25.46 4.89
CA LYS A 27 -38.43 25.26 3.56
C LYS A 27 -37.19 26.12 3.30
N ILE A 28 -37.15 27.36 3.78
CA ILE A 28 -35.99 28.25 3.60
C ILE A 28 -34.79 27.76 4.44
N ILE A 29 -35.04 27.26 5.65
CA ILE A 29 -34.00 26.70 6.52
C ILE A 29 -33.41 25.43 5.90
N LEU A 30 -34.25 24.53 5.37
CA LEU A 30 -33.79 23.31 4.71
C LEU A 30 -32.97 23.58 3.45
N ILE A 31 -33.34 24.58 2.65
CA ILE A 31 -32.56 25.00 1.48
C ILE A 31 -31.20 25.55 1.91
N ALA A 32 -31.15 26.38 2.95
CA ALA A 32 -29.89 26.92 3.46
C ALA A 32 -28.93 25.82 3.97
N ILE A 33 -29.46 24.81 4.68
CA ILE A 33 -28.69 23.65 5.13
C ILE A 33 -28.18 22.83 3.94
N GLY A 34 -29.03 22.59 2.93
CA GLY A 34 -28.63 21.87 1.72
C GLY A 34 -27.47 22.53 0.97
N ILE A 35 -27.49 23.86 0.86
CA ILE A 35 -26.42 24.63 0.23
C ILE A 35 -25.12 24.55 1.05
N LEU A 36 -25.22 24.64 2.39
CA LEU A 36 -24.06 24.50 3.29
C LEU A 36 -23.41 23.12 3.18
N LEU A 37 -24.21 22.05 3.15
CA LEU A 37 -23.72 20.68 3.01
C LEU A 37 -23.06 20.44 1.66
N ALA A 38 -23.67 20.92 0.56
CA ALA A 38 -23.08 20.82 -0.77
C ALA A 38 -21.75 21.58 -0.86
N GLY A 39 -21.68 22.78 -0.25
CA GLY A 39 -20.44 23.56 -0.15
C GLY A 39 -19.35 22.83 0.64
N ALA A 40 -19.70 22.24 1.79
CA ALA A 40 -18.76 21.47 2.61
C ALA A 40 -18.23 20.23 1.87
N ILE A 41 -19.09 19.52 1.12
CA ILE A 41 -18.67 18.38 0.29
C ILE A 41 -17.73 18.84 -0.83
N LEU A 42 -18.03 19.94 -1.51
CA LEU A 42 -17.14 20.48 -2.56
C LEU A 42 -15.79 20.91 -2.00
N VAL A 43 -15.76 21.56 -0.83
CA VAL A 43 -14.51 21.94 -0.14
C VAL A 43 -13.74 20.71 0.29
N PHE A 44 -14.41 19.69 0.84
CA PHE A 44 -13.78 18.43 1.25
C PHE A 44 -13.20 17.67 0.05
N VAL A 45 -13.94 17.55 -1.06
CA VAL A 45 -13.47 16.93 -2.31
C VAL A 45 -12.31 17.74 -2.88
N TYR A 46 -12.40 19.07 -2.90
CA TYR A 46 -11.31 19.93 -3.35
C TYR A 46 -10.06 19.80 -2.48
N GLN A 47 -10.19 19.78 -1.15
CA GLN A 47 -9.08 19.54 -0.24
C GLN A 47 -8.48 18.14 -0.41
N THR A 48 -9.31 17.12 -0.64
CA THR A 48 -8.85 15.75 -0.89
C THR A 48 -8.08 15.67 -2.22
N ILE A 49 -8.57 16.31 -3.28
CA ILE A 49 -7.88 16.40 -4.58
C ILE A 49 -6.59 17.21 -4.46
N GLN A 50 -6.58 18.32 -3.71
CA GLN A 50 -5.39 19.15 -3.52
C GLN A 50 -4.35 18.46 -2.63
N ALA A 51 -4.77 17.78 -1.56
CA ALA A 51 -3.89 16.94 -0.75
C ALA A 51 -3.29 15.79 -1.57
N ASN A 52 -4.04 15.27 -2.55
CA ASN A 52 -3.52 14.27 -3.50
C ASN A 52 -2.63 14.90 -4.60
N ARG A 53 -2.82 16.19 -4.93
CA ARG A 53 -1.99 16.93 -5.91
C ARG A 53 -0.75 17.58 -5.30
N SER A 54 -0.68 17.79 -3.99
CA SER A 54 0.51 18.31 -3.31
C SER A 54 1.64 17.28 -3.13
N TRP A 55 1.41 16.03 -3.53
CA TRP A 55 2.48 15.04 -3.77
C TRP A 55 2.94 15.06 -5.24
N ARG A 56 2.78 16.20 -5.93
CA ARG A 56 3.65 16.48 -7.07
C ARG A 56 5.06 16.57 -6.53
N PHE A 57 5.78 15.47 -6.75
CA PHE A 57 7.23 15.38 -6.89
C PHE A 57 7.87 16.76 -6.84
N THR A 58 8.39 17.12 -5.67
CA THR A 58 9.70 17.77 -5.70
C THR A 58 10.59 16.71 -6.32
N GLU A 59 10.89 16.83 -7.61
CA GLU A 59 12.04 16.13 -8.17
C GLU A 59 13.19 16.41 -7.17
N PRO A 60 13.76 15.38 -6.53
CA PRO A 60 14.96 15.60 -5.74
C PRO A 60 15.95 16.32 -6.66
N PRO A 61 16.57 17.42 -6.20
CA PRO A 61 17.43 18.25 -7.03
C PRO A 61 18.43 17.34 -7.73
N ASP A 62 18.43 17.36 -9.07
CA ASP A 62 19.31 16.63 -9.98
C ASP A 62 20.39 15.84 -9.26
N MET A 63 20.00 14.69 -8.70
CA MET A 63 20.92 13.60 -8.50
C MET A 63 20.86 12.76 -9.77
N MET A 64 21.16 13.38 -10.92
CA MET A 64 22.06 12.76 -11.89
C MET A 64 23.47 12.64 -11.25
N GLY A 65 23.53 12.11 -10.04
CA GLY A 65 24.71 11.43 -9.56
C GLY A 65 24.72 10.16 -10.37
N SER A 66 25.65 10.11 -11.32
CA SER A 66 26.30 8.92 -11.84
C SER A 66 25.46 7.64 -11.71
N ILE A 67 25.15 7.00 -12.83
CA ILE A 67 25.02 5.54 -12.90
C ILE A 67 26.32 4.95 -12.33
N ASN A 68 26.42 4.94 -11.00
CA ASN A 68 27.30 4.08 -10.25
C ASN A 68 26.69 2.73 -10.55
N GLN A 69 27.25 2.09 -11.56
CA GLN A 69 27.32 0.65 -11.64
C GLN A 69 27.88 0.20 -10.28
N VAL A 70 26.98 0.05 -9.30
CA VAL A 70 27.29 -0.65 -8.07
C VAL A 70 27.38 -2.10 -8.52
N SER A 71 28.56 -2.46 -9.03
CA SER A 71 29.03 -3.81 -8.82
C SER A 71 29.03 -3.95 -7.29
N PRO A 72 28.16 -4.80 -6.70
CA PRO A 72 28.17 -4.97 -5.27
C PRO A 72 29.60 -5.35 -4.88
N SER A 73 30.26 -4.52 -4.08
CA SER A 73 31.42 -5.00 -3.35
C SER A 73 30.84 -5.95 -2.32
N PRO A 74 31.10 -7.27 -2.42
CA PRO A 74 30.61 -8.17 -1.41
C PRO A 74 31.34 -7.81 -0.13
N ILE A 75 30.61 -7.33 0.88
CA ILE A 75 31.06 -7.53 2.26
C ILE A 75 30.87 -9.02 2.48
N LEU A 76 31.88 -9.78 2.08
CA LEU A 76 31.95 -11.22 2.27
C LEU A 76 32.04 -11.45 3.78
N ASP A 77 31.00 -12.03 4.36
CA ASP A 77 31.10 -12.68 5.66
C ASP A 77 32.01 -13.90 5.46
N GLU A 78 33.32 -13.74 5.70
CA GLU A 78 34.38 -14.73 5.43
C GLU A 78 34.15 -16.10 6.10
N THR A 79 33.13 -16.23 6.96
CA THR A 79 32.83 -17.47 7.69
C THR A 79 31.54 -18.18 7.27
N ALA A 80 30.74 -17.60 6.36
CA ALA A 80 29.54 -18.26 5.86
C ALA A 80 29.88 -19.14 4.66
N GLU A 81 29.78 -20.46 4.82
CA GLU A 81 29.70 -21.38 3.68
C GLU A 81 28.39 -21.12 2.93
N TRP A 82 28.44 -20.85 1.62
CA TRP A 82 27.27 -20.55 0.79
C TRP A 82 26.80 -21.81 0.04
N LYS A 83 25.48 -21.97 -0.11
CA LYS A 83 24.88 -23.03 -0.94
C LYS A 83 24.06 -22.42 -2.06
N THR A 84 24.15 -22.98 -3.25
CA THR A 84 23.28 -22.60 -4.37
C THR A 84 21.93 -23.28 -4.23
N TYR A 85 20.89 -22.47 -4.09
CA TYR A 85 19.51 -22.90 -4.21
C TYR A 85 19.09 -22.83 -5.67
N THR A 86 18.43 -23.88 -6.14
CA THR A 86 17.86 -23.94 -7.49
C THR A 86 16.37 -24.20 -7.39
N ASN A 87 15.56 -23.24 -7.86
CA ASN A 87 14.14 -23.44 -8.05
C ASN A 87 13.91 -23.89 -9.50
N THR A 88 13.25 -25.03 -9.67
CA THR A 88 12.85 -25.58 -10.98
C THR A 88 11.33 -25.69 -11.11
N ASN A 89 10.58 -24.87 -10.37
CA ASN A 89 9.13 -24.88 -10.44
C ASN A 89 8.67 -24.53 -11.87
N SER A 90 7.57 -25.16 -12.30
CA SER A 90 6.84 -24.96 -13.54
C SER A 90 6.56 -23.50 -13.91
N ILE A 91 6.49 -22.58 -12.94
CA ILE A 91 6.25 -21.16 -13.21
C ILE A 91 7.53 -20.48 -13.71
N SER A 92 8.70 -20.74 -13.11
CA SER A 92 9.98 -20.22 -13.57
C SER A 92 11.16 -20.92 -12.90
N GLY A 93 12.25 -21.10 -13.62
CA GLY A 93 13.52 -21.51 -13.02
C GLY A 93 14.38 -20.31 -12.59
N PHE A 94 15.01 -20.42 -11.43
CA PHE A 94 16.05 -19.49 -10.99
C PHE A 94 17.09 -20.17 -10.09
N GLN A 95 18.26 -19.57 -9.98
CA GLN A 95 19.28 -19.93 -8.99
C GLN A 95 19.67 -18.72 -8.15
N ILE A 96 19.99 -18.97 -6.88
CA ILE A 96 20.46 -17.95 -5.95
C ILE A 96 21.32 -18.60 -4.87
N ASP A 97 22.39 -17.94 -4.44
CA ASP A 97 23.19 -18.43 -3.32
C ASP A 97 22.62 -17.91 -2.00
N ILE A 98 22.46 -18.83 -1.04
CA ILE A 98 21.94 -18.57 0.30
C ILE A 98 22.97 -19.11 1.30
N PRO A 99 23.16 -18.48 2.47
CA PRO A 99 24.05 -19.02 3.48
C PRO A 99 23.62 -20.42 3.91
N SER A 100 24.57 -21.35 4.02
CA SER A 100 24.26 -22.76 4.28
C SER A 100 23.57 -23.00 5.62
N ILE A 101 23.86 -22.15 6.61
CA ILE A 101 23.28 -22.19 7.94
C ILE A 101 21.81 -21.72 7.97
N TRP A 102 21.32 -21.06 6.92
CA TRP A 102 19.94 -20.62 6.85
C TRP A 102 19.00 -21.79 6.59
N LYS A 103 17.87 -21.76 7.28
CA LYS A 103 16.83 -22.77 7.21
C LYS A 103 15.86 -22.43 6.08
N GLU A 104 15.66 -23.34 5.13
CA GLU A 104 14.53 -23.24 4.20
C GLU A 104 13.24 -23.56 4.96
N LEU A 105 12.24 -22.69 4.82
CA LEU A 105 10.95 -22.84 5.45
C LEU A 105 9.99 -23.56 4.51
N GLU A 106 9.48 -24.71 4.95
CA GLU A 106 8.44 -25.44 4.25
C GLU A 106 7.14 -24.64 4.25
N HIS A 107 6.48 -24.59 3.10
CA HIS A 107 5.17 -23.99 2.93
C HIS A 107 4.19 -25.04 2.36
N SER A 108 2.90 -24.82 2.57
CA SER A 108 1.87 -25.66 1.96
C SER A 108 1.88 -25.52 0.44
N SER A 109 1.36 -26.50 -0.29
CA SER A 109 1.21 -26.45 -1.75
C SER A 109 0.48 -25.21 -2.29
N SER A 110 -0.30 -24.51 -1.47
CA SER A 110 -0.91 -23.23 -1.86
C SER A 110 0.06 -22.08 -2.10
N PHE A 111 1.34 -22.24 -1.74
CA PHE A 111 2.41 -21.24 -1.91
C PHE A 111 3.59 -21.77 -2.74
N GLU A 112 3.33 -22.71 -3.66
CA GLU A 112 4.37 -23.33 -4.51
C GLU A 112 5.27 -22.32 -5.24
N ASN A 113 4.79 -21.08 -5.43
CA ASN A 113 5.51 -20.01 -6.08
C ASN A 113 6.40 -19.17 -5.14
N SER A 114 6.53 -19.54 -3.87
CA SER A 114 7.38 -18.89 -2.87
C SER A 114 8.52 -19.82 -2.43
N SER A 115 9.70 -19.26 -2.20
CA SER A 115 10.83 -19.93 -1.56
C SER A 115 11.30 -19.05 -0.41
N MET A 116 11.21 -19.53 0.83
CA MET A 116 11.49 -18.72 2.02
C MET A 116 12.65 -19.30 2.82
N PHE A 117 13.58 -18.43 3.23
CA PHE A 117 14.77 -18.79 3.99
C PHE A 117 14.87 -17.93 5.25
N GLN A 118 15.10 -18.58 6.38
CA GLN A 118 15.26 -17.95 7.69
C GLN A 118 16.72 -17.98 8.16
N ALA A 119 17.24 -16.81 8.52
CA ALA A 119 18.53 -16.62 9.15
C ALA A 119 18.51 -17.04 10.64
N PRO A 120 19.69 -17.30 11.24
CA PRO A 120 19.83 -17.61 12.67
C PRO A 120 19.18 -16.61 13.64
N ASP A 121 19.15 -15.32 13.28
CA ASP A 121 18.50 -14.27 14.10
C ASP A 121 16.97 -14.19 13.92
N GLY A 122 16.40 -15.05 13.08
CA GLY A 122 14.98 -15.15 12.80
C GLY A 122 14.52 -14.33 11.59
N SER A 123 15.34 -13.39 11.09
CA SER A 123 15.08 -12.61 9.88
C SER A 123 14.96 -13.50 8.65
N GLN A 124 14.21 -13.07 7.63
CA GLN A 124 13.88 -13.93 6.52
C GLN A 124 14.08 -13.24 5.16
N ILE A 125 14.33 -14.07 4.14
CA ILE A 125 14.16 -13.69 2.74
C ILE A 125 13.07 -14.58 2.16
N ASP A 126 12.11 -13.95 1.50
CA ASP A 126 11.05 -14.61 0.73
C ASP A 126 11.23 -14.28 -0.75
N LEU A 127 11.27 -15.30 -1.59
CA LEU A 127 11.35 -15.18 -3.04
C LEU A 127 10.04 -15.67 -3.64
N THR A 128 9.24 -14.76 -4.18
CA THR A 128 7.98 -15.09 -4.84
C THR A 128 8.07 -14.87 -6.33
N VAL A 129 7.48 -15.77 -7.12
CA VAL A 129 7.32 -15.58 -8.56
C VAL A 129 5.85 -15.57 -8.95
N GLU A 130 5.45 -14.58 -9.73
CA GLU A 130 4.06 -14.45 -10.20
C GLU A 130 4.04 -14.24 -11.71
N GLN A 131 3.06 -14.83 -12.38
CA GLN A 131 2.78 -14.49 -13.79
C GLN A 131 2.17 -13.10 -13.87
N THR A 132 2.53 -12.36 -14.92
CA THR A 132 2.04 -11.01 -15.13
C THR A 132 1.74 -10.72 -16.60
N THR A 133 0.71 -9.90 -16.83
CA THR A 133 0.40 -9.35 -18.16
C THR A 133 1.15 -8.05 -18.44
N PHE A 134 1.86 -7.50 -17.45
CA PHE A 134 2.66 -6.29 -17.62
C PHE A 134 3.97 -6.61 -18.35
N ASN A 135 4.34 -5.74 -19.30
CA ASN A 135 5.57 -5.89 -20.10
C ASN A 135 6.75 -5.10 -19.53
N ASP A 136 6.50 -4.21 -18.56
CA ASP A 136 7.49 -3.36 -17.93
C ASP A 136 7.20 -3.19 -16.44
N LEU A 137 8.27 -3.01 -15.68
CA LEU A 137 8.24 -2.98 -14.22
C LEU A 137 7.53 -1.74 -13.68
N ASP A 138 7.64 -0.59 -14.36
CA ASP A 138 6.99 0.65 -13.93
C ASP A 138 5.46 0.53 -13.96
N SER A 139 4.91 -0.09 -15.01
CA SER A 139 3.47 -0.34 -15.14
C SER A 139 2.96 -1.31 -14.09
N TYR A 140 3.69 -2.40 -13.83
CA TYR A 140 3.35 -3.35 -12.76
C TYR A 140 3.35 -2.67 -11.39
N LEU A 141 4.40 -1.92 -11.07
CA LEU A 141 4.51 -1.26 -9.78
C LEU A 141 3.47 -0.15 -9.59
N SER A 142 3.10 0.56 -10.66
CA SER A 142 2.01 1.56 -10.63
C SER A 142 0.66 0.92 -10.29
N ASP A 143 0.35 -0.25 -10.87
CA ASP A 143 -0.87 -0.99 -10.54
C ASP A 143 -0.85 -1.58 -9.12
N LEU A 144 0.31 -2.10 -8.71
CA LEU A 144 0.55 -2.56 -7.35
C LEU A 144 0.36 -1.43 -6.32
N ASP A 145 0.91 -0.24 -6.60
CA ASP A 145 0.80 0.93 -5.74
C ASP A 145 -0.66 1.39 -5.63
N LYS A 146 -1.40 1.39 -6.75
CA LYS A 146 -2.83 1.67 -6.77
C LYS A 146 -3.60 0.67 -5.89
N THR A 147 -3.32 -0.61 -6.00
CA THR A 147 -3.95 -1.65 -5.15
C THR A 147 -3.62 -1.40 -3.68
N ASN A 148 -2.36 -1.11 -3.38
CA ASN A 148 -1.90 -0.84 -2.02
C ASN A 148 -2.52 0.42 -1.40
N THR A 149 -3.10 1.36 -2.16
CA THR A 149 -3.78 2.52 -1.58
C THR A 149 -5.06 2.19 -0.80
N THR A 150 -5.67 1.01 -1.03
CA THR A 150 -6.96 0.64 -0.43
C THR A 150 -7.02 -0.78 0.15
N ALA A 151 -5.92 -1.53 0.06
CA ALA A 151 -5.88 -2.94 0.44
C ALA A 151 -6.10 -3.22 1.94
N TRP A 152 -5.95 -2.21 2.81
CA TRP A 152 -6.19 -2.34 4.25
C TRP A 152 -7.48 -1.61 4.66
N GLU A 153 -8.63 -2.28 4.49
CA GLU A 153 -9.95 -1.73 4.87
C GLU A 153 -10.27 -0.37 4.19
N GLY A 154 -9.82 -0.19 2.94
CA GLY A 154 -9.94 1.08 2.22
C GLY A 154 -8.86 2.10 2.57
N LYS A 155 -7.87 1.74 3.39
CA LYS A 155 -6.68 2.53 3.71
C LYS A 155 -5.44 1.97 2.99
N PRO A 156 -4.37 2.79 2.90
CA PRO A 156 -3.10 2.32 2.37
C PRO A 156 -2.53 1.16 3.19
N SER A 157 -2.15 0.06 2.53
CA SER A 157 -1.44 -1.07 3.15
C SER A 157 0.07 -0.84 3.23
N LYS A 158 0.63 -0.02 2.33
CA LYS A 158 2.06 0.24 2.23
C LYS A 158 2.39 1.71 1.98
N THR A 159 3.58 2.14 2.40
CA THR A 159 4.19 3.41 2.00
C THR A 159 5.62 3.18 1.52
N ILE A 160 5.98 3.76 0.37
CA ILE A 160 7.33 3.66 -0.21
C ILE A 160 8.21 4.73 0.45
N LYS A 161 9.30 4.31 1.09
CA LYS A 161 10.28 5.19 1.74
C LYS A 161 11.43 5.54 0.81
N GLN A 162 11.85 4.56 0.00
CA GLN A 162 12.98 4.68 -0.90
C GLN A 162 12.74 3.81 -2.14
N THR A 163 13.29 4.25 -3.27
CA THR A 163 13.33 3.50 -4.52
C THR A 163 14.72 3.60 -5.13
N GLN A 164 15.25 2.49 -5.63
CA GLN A 164 16.54 2.42 -6.31
C GLN A 164 16.41 1.52 -7.54
N LEU A 165 16.91 2.02 -8.68
CA LEU A 165 17.01 1.22 -9.91
C LEU A 165 18.21 0.28 -9.83
N ILE A 166 18.04 -0.95 -10.30
CA ILE A 166 19.11 -1.94 -10.42
C ILE A 166 18.98 -2.73 -11.73
N THR A 167 20.01 -3.50 -12.05
CA THR A 167 19.98 -4.48 -13.14
C THR A 167 20.47 -5.81 -12.60
N ILE A 168 19.76 -6.89 -12.91
CA ILE A 168 20.16 -8.26 -12.57
C ILE A 168 20.22 -9.05 -13.88
N GLY A 169 21.42 -9.47 -14.27
CA GLY A 169 21.68 -9.96 -15.63
C GLY A 169 21.34 -8.90 -16.67
N ASN A 170 20.38 -9.21 -17.55
CA ASN A 170 19.85 -8.28 -18.56
C ASN A 170 18.48 -7.69 -18.19
N ALA A 171 17.91 -8.07 -17.03
CA ALA A 171 16.60 -7.63 -16.59
C ALA A 171 16.71 -6.35 -15.75
N LYS A 172 15.78 -5.41 -15.97
CA LYS A 172 15.63 -4.23 -15.11
C LYS A 172 14.95 -4.61 -13.81
N GLY A 173 15.49 -4.14 -12.70
CA GLY A 173 14.92 -4.33 -11.37
C GLY A 173 14.76 -3.01 -10.62
N ILE A 174 13.93 -3.04 -9.58
CA ILE A 174 13.71 -1.94 -8.66
C ILE A 174 13.78 -2.48 -7.23
N ILE A 175 14.62 -1.86 -6.40
CA ILE A 175 14.61 -2.05 -4.95
C ILE A 175 13.71 -0.99 -4.34
N ARG A 176 12.82 -1.39 -3.43
CA ARG A 176 12.02 -0.49 -2.58
C ARG A 176 12.25 -0.79 -1.11
N VAL A 177 12.27 0.27 -0.31
CA VAL A 177 12.06 0.18 1.14
C VAL A 177 10.62 0.57 1.40
N GLU A 178 9.86 -0.33 2.02
CA GLU A 178 8.41 -0.23 2.17
C GLU A 178 7.99 -0.38 3.64
N ASP A 179 7.24 0.58 4.16
CA ASP A 179 6.52 0.42 5.42
C ASP A 179 5.25 -0.40 5.15
N TRP A 180 5.09 -1.56 5.79
CA TRP A 180 3.88 -2.36 5.76
C TRP A 180 2.97 -1.94 6.91
N LEU A 181 2.07 -1.00 6.62
CA LEU A 181 1.33 -0.23 7.62
C LEU A 181 0.42 -1.10 8.50
N ALA A 182 -0.25 -2.09 7.90
CA ALA A 182 -1.13 -3.00 8.64
C ALA A 182 -0.35 -3.96 9.56
N ALA A 183 0.87 -4.32 9.16
CA ALA A 183 1.71 -5.27 9.88
C ALA A 183 2.69 -4.59 10.86
N GLY A 184 2.92 -3.29 10.71
CA GLY A 184 3.74 -2.49 11.62
C GLY A 184 5.25 -2.70 11.49
N PHE A 185 5.74 -3.10 10.32
CA PHE A 185 7.18 -3.29 10.07
C PHE A 185 7.63 -2.70 8.73
N THR A 186 8.95 -2.61 8.52
CA THR A 186 9.56 -2.14 7.27
C THR A 186 10.25 -3.30 6.55
N THR A 187 10.13 -3.36 5.23
CA THR A 187 10.81 -4.37 4.38
C THR A 187 11.70 -3.71 3.34
N LYS A 188 12.73 -4.42 2.89
CA LYS A 188 13.43 -4.16 1.64
C LYS A 188 13.01 -5.20 0.62
N VAL A 189 12.49 -4.80 -0.54
CA VAL A 189 12.04 -5.72 -1.58
C VAL A 189 12.66 -5.36 -2.92
N THR A 190 13.07 -6.37 -3.68
CA THR A 190 13.54 -6.22 -5.06
C THR A 190 12.51 -6.82 -5.99
N TYR A 191 12.01 -6.01 -6.91
CA TYR A 191 11.11 -6.43 -7.98
C TYR A 191 11.86 -6.50 -9.30
N ILE A 192 11.65 -7.57 -10.06
CA ILE A 192 12.27 -7.77 -11.37
C ILE A 192 11.21 -8.34 -12.31
N ILE A 193 11.08 -7.78 -13.52
CA ILE A 193 10.27 -8.41 -14.57
C ILE A 193 11.18 -9.10 -15.57
N ASN A 194 10.91 -10.38 -15.81
CA ASN A 194 11.54 -11.16 -16.87
C ASN A 194 10.53 -12.15 -17.46
N ASP A 195 10.42 -12.21 -18.79
CA ASP A 195 9.53 -13.12 -19.53
C ASP A 195 8.10 -13.26 -18.96
N ASN A 196 7.39 -12.13 -18.83
CA ASN A 196 6.02 -12.05 -18.30
C ASN A 196 5.87 -12.62 -16.87
N LYS A 197 6.94 -12.57 -16.09
CA LYS A 197 6.94 -12.96 -14.67
C LYS A 197 7.53 -11.86 -13.83
N VAL A 198 6.97 -11.67 -12.65
CA VAL A 198 7.52 -10.80 -11.61
C VAL A 198 8.20 -11.67 -10.58
N PHE A 199 9.47 -11.42 -10.36
CA PHE A 199 10.23 -11.95 -9.24
C PHE A 199 10.25 -10.89 -8.15
N SER A 200 9.84 -11.26 -6.94
CA SER A 200 9.93 -10.40 -5.76
C SER A 200 10.82 -11.07 -4.73
N ILE A 201 11.92 -10.43 -4.34
CA ILE A 201 12.85 -10.91 -3.32
C ILE A 201 12.71 -9.98 -2.13
N THR A 202 11.94 -10.41 -1.13
CA THR A 202 11.55 -9.60 0.02
C THR A 202 12.37 -9.98 1.24
N LEU A 203 12.99 -8.99 1.87
CA LEU A 203 13.58 -9.12 3.20
C LEU A 203 12.51 -8.79 4.24
N LEU A 204 12.19 -9.78 5.06
CA LEU A 204 11.24 -9.68 6.16
C LEU A 204 11.99 -9.58 7.50
N PRO A 205 11.70 -8.55 8.31
CA PRO A 205 12.32 -8.42 9.62
C PRO A 205 11.73 -9.43 10.61
N TYR A 206 12.50 -9.75 11.64
CA TYR A 206 12.06 -10.46 12.83
C TYR A 206 12.07 -9.53 14.05
N GLY A 207 11.16 -9.75 15.00
CA GLY A 207 11.14 -9.01 16.27
C GLY A 207 10.64 -7.56 16.12
N ASP A 208 11.56 -6.60 16.25
CA ASP A 208 11.24 -5.16 16.37
C ASP A 208 10.75 -4.48 15.08
N GLY A 209 10.68 -5.24 13.98
CA GLY A 209 10.20 -4.77 12.69
C GLY A 209 11.19 -3.90 11.91
N ASN A 210 12.42 -3.75 12.38
CA ASN A 210 13.49 -3.04 11.67
C ASN A 210 14.48 -4.02 11.06
N PHE A 211 14.51 -4.09 9.73
CA PHE A 211 15.39 -5.02 9.03
C PHE A 211 16.86 -4.59 9.00
N GLU A 212 17.19 -3.30 9.09
CA GLU A 212 18.52 -2.78 8.72
C GLU A 212 19.67 -3.39 9.54
N THR A 213 19.41 -3.75 10.80
CA THR A 213 20.41 -4.32 11.70
C THR A 213 20.50 -5.85 11.65
N GLN A 214 19.58 -6.49 10.92
CA GLN A 214 19.39 -7.94 10.93
C GLN A 214 20.35 -8.65 9.99
N GLU A 215 20.57 -9.93 10.24
CA GLU A 215 21.50 -10.76 9.49
C GLU A 215 21.13 -10.83 8.02
N ALA A 216 19.83 -10.99 7.71
CA ALA A 216 19.37 -11.02 6.33
C ALA A 216 19.73 -9.74 5.56
N ALA A 217 19.71 -8.58 6.20
CA ALA A 217 20.02 -7.30 5.56
C ALA A 217 21.49 -7.17 5.19
N LYS A 218 22.37 -7.65 6.08
CA LYS A 218 23.83 -7.64 5.85
C LYS A 218 24.24 -8.51 4.67
N LYS A 219 23.45 -9.54 4.36
CA LYS A 219 23.72 -10.53 3.30
C LYS A 219 22.90 -10.29 2.03
N TYR A 220 21.88 -9.43 2.09
CA TYR A 220 20.91 -9.22 1.00
C TYR A 220 21.55 -8.84 -0.32
N ASP A 221 22.47 -7.88 -0.34
CA ASP A 221 23.09 -7.41 -1.58
C ASP A 221 23.97 -8.50 -2.22
N HIS A 222 24.61 -9.35 -1.41
CA HIS A 222 25.35 -10.51 -1.93
C HIS A 222 24.38 -11.57 -2.49
N ILE A 223 23.31 -11.88 -1.77
CA ILE A 223 22.25 -12.80 -2.23
C ILE A 223 21.65 -12.35 -3.56
N LEU A 224 21.36 -11.06 -3.71
CA LEU A 224 20.92 -10.50 -4.99
C LEU A 224 21.96 -10.63 -6.10
N SER A 225 23.25 -10.50 -5.78
CA SER A 225 24.33 -10.55 -6.78
C SER A 225 24.54 -11.93 -7.40
N THR A 226 24.08 -12.98 -6.73
CA THR A 226 24.17 -14.38 -7.19
C THR A 226 22.89 -14.85 -7.88
N PHE A 227 21.84 -14.01 -7.90
CA PHE A 227 20.59 -14.35 -8.55
C PHE A 227 20.77 -14.47 -10.07
N THR A 228 20.32 -15.59 -10.61
CA THR A 228 20.32 -15.86 -12.05
C THR A 228 19.01 -16.49 -12.49
N PHE A 229 18.55 -16.10 -13.66
CA PHE A 229 17.40 -16.74 -14.32
C PHE A 229 17.87 -18.05 -14.95
N LEU A 230 17.04 -19.10 -14.86
CA LEU A 230 17.22 -20.30 -15.65
C LEU A 230 16.29 -20.25 -16.86
N GLU A 231 16.82 -20.67 -18.01
CA GLU A 231 16.08 -20.82 -19.27
C GLU A 231 15.16 -22.05 -19.26
#